data_AF-A0A1E5KUF2-F1
#
_entry.id   AF-A0A1E5KUF2-F1
#
_cell.length_a   1.000
_cell.length_b   1.000
_cell.length_c   1.000
_cell.angle_alpha   90.00
_cell.angle_beta   90.00
_cell.angle_gamma   90.00
#
_symmetry.space_group_name_H-M   'P 1'
#
loop_
_entity.id
_entity.type
_entity.pdbx_description
1 polymer ?
#
loop_
_entity_poly.entity_id
_entity_poly.type
_entity_poly.pdbx_seq_one_letter_code
_entity_poly.pdbx_strand_id
1 'polypeptide(L)'
;MQEICFIEAKQKISYDEIEGIVNNKDTASNKAKILGSFLLAVLVSLPSTNYYGIFSVCSILLLGIIFFKYVTSNSLFKKLSYNTVMYALWQTGTIFFLTVFLYVKTDKYHVFPILYVFVSYMIAYYVIRNKTTNLLKVEYGIPLKNNYAGPLTNKISRLLQVFLAIVIAGSILYRTNKWWLMNLEVSSADASILEYIIWGVGLIVLLIGLTLLPTLIFSPDKYIKNKLLQKYSEEFRNLYGYTEKEWYEE
;
A
#
# COMPACT_ATOMS: atom_id res chain seq x y z
N MET A 1 -8.39 11.88 -15.06
CA MET A 1 -9.71 11.24 -15.24
C MET A 1 -10.71 12.10 -16.01
N GLN A 2 -10.26 13.17 -16.68
CA GLN A 2 -11.14 13.99 -17.52
C GLN A 2 -11.53 13.29 -18.85
N GLU A 3 -10.85 12.21 -19.23
CA GLU A 3 -11.02 11.59 -20.55
C GLU A 3 -12.07 10.46 -20.63
N ILE A 4 -12.48 9.85 -19.51
CA ILE A 4 -13.51 8.79 -19.53
C ILE A 4 -14.88 9.45 -19.37
N CYS A 5 -15.78 9.22 -20.32
CA CYS A 5 -17.16 9.71 -20.28
C CYS A 5 -18.10 8.74 -19.52
N PHE A 6 -19.30 9.20 -19.16
CA PHE A 6 -20.27 8.38 -18.43
C PHE A 6 -20.70 7.12 -19.20
N ILE A 7 -20.85 7.22 -20.53
CA ILE A 7 -21.27 6.10 -21.38
C ILE A 7 -20.25 4.95 -21.32
N GLU A 8 -18.96 5.27 -21.41
CA GLU A 8 -17.88 4.30 -21.27
C GLU A 8 -17.81 3.73 -19.86
N ALA A 9 -17.99 4.56 -18.83
CA ALA A 9 -18.01 4.11 -17.44
C ALA A 9 -19.16 3.11 -17.19
N LYS A 10 -20.36 3.38 -17.73
CA LYS A 10 -21.53 2.51 -17.65
C LYS A 10 -21.30 1.15 -18.31
N GLN A 11 -20.55 1.09 -19.40
CA GLN A 11 -20.24 -0.18 -20.06
C GLN A 11 -19.26 -1.05 -19.26
N LYS A 12 -18.46 -0.45 -18.36
CA LYS A 12 -17.39 -1.12 -17.62
C LYS A 12 -17.78 -1.47 -16.18
N ILE A 13 -18.79 -0.82 -15.63
CA ILE A 13 -19.32 -1.08 -14.29
C ILE A 13 -20.69 -1.74 -14.47
N SER A 14 -20.83 -2.99 -14.04
CA SER A 14 -22.09 -3.71 -14.17
C SER A 14 -23.11 -3.26 -13.13
N TYR A 15 -24.39 -3.47 -13.43
CA TYR A 15 -25.46 -3.29 -12.45
C TYR A 15 -25.24 -4.14 -11.20
N ASP A 16 -24.89 -5.42 -11.37
CA ASP A 16 -24.63 -6.35 -10.27
C ASP A 16 -23.50 -5.88 -9.34
N GLU A 17 -22.46 -5.22 -9.90
CA GLU A 17 -21.39 -4.61 -9.09
C GLU A 17 -21.93 -3.46 -8.23
N ILE A 18 -22.79 -2.61 -8.78
CA ILE A 18 -23.39 -1.46 -8.07
C ILE A 18 -24.40 -1.94 -7.03
N GLU A 19 -25.29 -2.85 -7.41
CA GLU A 19 -26.24 -3.48 -6.51
C GLU A 19 -25.51 -4.17 -5.35
N GLY A 20 -24.44 -4.89 -5.65
CA GLY A 20 -23.56 -5.48 -4.64
C GLY A 20 -22.91 -4.44 -3.72
N ILE A 21 -22.54 -3.25 -4.21
CA ILE A 21 -21.95 -2.20 -3.36
C ILE A 21 -23.01 -1.53 -2.48
N VAL A 22 -24.18 -1.22 -3.04
CA VAL A 22 -25.27 -0.53 -2.35
C VAL A 22 -25.89 -1.45 -1.30
N ASN A 23 -26.27 -2.66 -1.69
CA ASN A 23 -27.00 -3.60 -0.83
C ASN A 23 -26.11 -4.38 0.15
N ASN A 24 -24.78 -4.40 -0.04
CA ASN A 24 -23.91 -5.10 0.89
C ASN A 24 -23.82 -4.37 2.23
N LYS A 25 -24.38 -5.00 3.27
CA LYS A 25 -24.41 -4.53 4.67
C LYS A 25 -23.08 -4.74 5.42
N ASP A 26 -22.04 -5.24 4.77
CA ASP A 26 -20.71 -5.52 5.36
C ASP A 26 -19.91 -4.26 5.80
N THR A 27 -20.53 -3.07 5.81
CA THR A 27 -19.90 -1.83 6.29
C THR A 27 -19.35 -1.96 7.71
N ALA A 28 -20.01 -2.72 8.58
CA ALA A 28 -19.51 -3.02 9.93
C ALA A 28 -18.23 -3.87 9.91
N SER A 29 -18.19 -4.92 9.09
CA SER A 29 -17.01 -5.78 8.91
C SER A 29 -15.82 -5.00 8.34
N ASN A 30 -16.07 -4.12 7.36
CA ASN A 30 -15.04 -3.28 6.77
C ASN A 30 -14.50 -2.23 7.77
N LYS A 31 -15.38 -1.61 8.57
CA LYS A 31 -14.95 -0.70 9.65
C LYS A 31 -14.05 -1.41 10.67
N ALA A 32 -14.41 -2.62 11.09
CA ALA A 32 -13.60 -3.42 12.01
C ALA A 32 -12.22 -3.77 11.43
N LYS A 33 -12.17 -4.16 10.14
CA LYS A 33 -10.90 -4.44 9.43
C LYS A 33 -10.01 -3.20 9.32
N ILE A 34 -10.60 -2.04 9.01
CA ILE A 34 -9.85 -0.77 8.94
C ILE A 34 -9.36 -0.36 10.33
N LEU A 35 -10.20 -0.46 11.37
CA LEU A 35 -9.79 -0.17 12.75
C LEU A 35 -8.66 -1.10 13.20
N GLY A 36 -8.78 -2.40 12.97
CA GLY A 36 -7.74 -3.37 13.29
C GLY A 36 -6.44 -3.08 12.54
N SER A 37 -6.52 -2.72 11.26
CA SER A 37 -5.34 -2.36 10.46
C SER A 37 -4.70 -1.06 10.90
N PHE A 38 -5.50 -0.06 11.29
CA PHE A 38 -5.02 1.19 11.87
C PHE A 38 -4.26 0.92 13.18
N LEU A 39 -4.86 0.16 14.10
CA LEU A 39 -4.23 -0.20 15.38
C LEU A 39 -2.94 -0.99 15.16
N LEU A 40 -2.94 -1.97 14.26
CA LEU A 40 -1.74 -2.73 13.91
C LEU A 40 -0.66 -1.84 13.28
N ALA A 41 -1.02 -0.94 12.36
CA ALA A 41 -0.07 -0.03 11.73
C ALA A 41 0.56 0.93 12.75
N VAL A 42 -0.21 1.40 13.74
CA VAL A 42 0.30 2.19 14.87
C VAL A 42 1.24 1.34 15.73
N LEU A 43 0.84 0.13 16.12
CA LEU A 43 1.69 -0.76 16.94
C LEU A 43 3.01 -1.10 16.25
N VAL A 44 2.96 -1.34 14.94
CA VAL A 44 4.15 -1.66 14.12
C VAL A 44 5.05 -0.43 13.94
N SER A 45 4.53 0.80 14.05
CA SER A 45 5.37 2.00 13.98
C SER A 45 6.00 2.38 15.32
N LEU A 46 5.49 1.89 16.47
CA LEU A 46 6.02 2.21 17.81
C LEU A 46 7.51 1.87 18.01
N PRO A 47 8.09 0.77 17.50
CA PRO A 47 9.53 0.50 17.69
C PRO A 47 10.45 1.65 17.22
N SER A 48 9.97 2.51 16.31
CA SER A 48 10.70 3.71 15.91
C SER A 48 10.90 4.72 17.05
N THR A 49 10.12 4.67 18.14
CA THR A 49 10.28 5.60 19.28
C THR A 49 11.62 5.45 19.97
N ASN A 50 12.18 4.24 19.96
CA ASN A 50 13.43 3.91 20.64
C ASN A 50 14.65 4.58 19.98
N TYR A 51 14.55 4.89 18.69
CA TYR A 51 15.66 5.43 17.90
C TYR A 51 15.37 6.84 17.41
N TYR A 52 14.13 7.07 16.97
CA TYR A 52 13.71 8.29 16.31
C TYR A 52 12.24 8.66 16.64
N GLY A 53 12.00 9.18 17.84
CA GLY A 53 10.65 9.51 18.33
C GLY A 53 9.81 10.39 17.40
N ILE A 54 10.45 11.30 16.64
CA ILE A 54 9.74 12.17 15.68
C ILE A 54 9.04 11.39 14.57
N PHE A 55 9.60 10.27 14.09
CA PHE A 55 8.97 9.46 13.05
C PHE A 55 7.74 8.73 13.57
N SER A 56 7.76 8.28 14.83
CA SER A 56 6.58 7.65 15.44
C SER A 56 5.42 8.65 15.56
N VAL A 57 5.70 9.90 15.96
CA VAL A 57 4.70 10.97 16.03
C VAL A 57 4.15 11.28 14.63
N CYS A 58 5.02 11.46 13.64
CA CYS A 58 4.60 11.68 12.25
C CYS A 58 3.77 10.51 11.70
N SER A 59 4.15 9.27 12.00
CA SER A 59 3.40 8.06 11.61
C SER A 59 1.98 8.07 12.18
N ILE A 60 1.84 8.33 13.49
CA ILE A 60 0.54 8.37 14.17
C ILE A 60 -0.32 9.48 13.59
N LEU A 61 0.23 10.67 13.32
CA LEU A 61 -0.49 11.77 12.70
C LEU A 61 -1.00 11.41 11.31
N LEU A 62 -0.14 10.84 10.45
CA LEU A 62 -0.54 10.44 9.09
C LEU A 62 -1.57 9.32 9.09
N LEU A 63 -1.39 8.29 9.92
CA LEU A 63 -2.35 7.20 10.10
C LEU A 63 -3.68 7.74 10.64
N GLY A 64 -3.63 8.69 11.57
CA GLY A 64 -4.80 9.37 12.13
C GLY A 64 -5.57 10.16 11.07
N ILE A 65 -4.89 10.91 10.21
CA ILE A 65 -5.51 11.63 9.07
C ILE A 65 -6.19 10.65 8.12
N ILE A 66 -5.54 9.54 7.78
CA ILE A 66 -6.11 8.50 6.89
C ILE A 66 -7.36 7.89 7.52
N PHE A 67 -7.29 7.53 8.80
CA PHE A 67 -8.40 6.93 9.53
C PHE A 67 -9.57 7.91 9.70
N PHE A 68 -9.29 9.16 10.09
CA PHE A 68 -10.29 10.20 10.25
C PHE A 68 -11.05 10.43 8.93
N LYS A 69 -10.32 10.60 7.82
CA LYS A 69 -10.93 10.76 6.48
C LYS A 69 -11.84 9.59 6.11
N TYR A 70 -11.46 8.36 6.47
CA TYR A 70 -12.31 7.19 6.24
C TYR A 70 -13.59 7.24 7.08
N VAL A 71 -13.49 7.55 8.38
CA VAL A 71 -14.64 7.60 9.30
C VAL A 71 -15.62 8.71 8.93
N THR A 72 -15.14 9.86 8.45
CA THR A 72 -15.99 11.00 8.05
C THR A 72 -16.62 10.85 6.66
N SER A 73 -16.19 9.89 5.83
CA SER A 73 -16.74 9.70 4.49
C SER A 73 -18.16 9.11 4.52
N ASN A 74 -19.01 9.44 3.54
CA ASN A 74 -20.34 8.84 3.37
C ASN A 74 -20.25 7.32 3.19
N SER A 75 -21.33 6.59 3.47
CA SER A 75 -21.28 5.12 3.54
C SER A 75 -20.85 4.47 2.20
N LEU A 76 -21.41 4.94 1.09
CA LEU A 76 -20.99 4.56 -0.26
C LEU A 76 -19.48 4.79 -0.44
N PHE A 77 -18.99 5.99 -0.11
CA PHE A 77 -17.58 6.34 -0.28
C PHE A 77 -16.66 5.55 0.65
N LYS A 78 -17.12 5.12 1.83
CA LYS A 78 -16.38 4.17 2.69
C LYS A 78 -16.22 2.82 2.00
N LYS A 79 -17.27 2.27 1.39
CA LYS A 79 -17.20 1.01 0.64
C LYS A 79 -16.25 1.13 -0.56
N LEU A 80 -16.37 2.22 -1.31
CA LEU A 80 -15.54 2.50 -2.49
C LEU A 80 -14.06 2.79 -2.14
N SER A 81 -13.78 3.44 -1.01
CA SER A 81 -12.39 3.80 -0.65
C SER A 81 -11.66 2.69 0.13
N TYR A 82 -12.34 1.62 0.55
CA TYR A 82 -11.81 0.59 1.45
C TYR A 82 -10.41 0.07 1.04
N ASN A 83 -10.24 -0.41 -0.20
CA ASN A 83 -8.94 -0.96 -0.63
C ASN A 83 -7.84 0.09 -0.70
N THR A 84 -8.18 1.32 -1.08
CA THR A 84 -7.21 2.43 -1.14
C THR A 84 -6.78 2.86 0.27
N VAL A 85 -7.72 2.91 1.21
CA VAL A 85 -7.44 3.23 2.62
C VAL A 85 -6.61 2.12 3.27
N MET A 86 -6.99 0.85 3.04
CA MET A 86 -6.24 -0.31 3.51
C MET A 86 -4.78 -0.27 3.01
N TYR A 87 -4.60 -0.04 1.71
CA TYR A 87 -3.27 0.18 1.14
C TYR A 87 -2.52 1.33 1.83
N ALA A 88 -3.15 2.49 2.01
CA ALA A 88 -2.50 3.66 2.59
C ALA A 88 -2.07 3.45 4.06
N LEU A 89 -2.88 2.75 4.86
CA LEU A 89 -2.55 2.39 6.23
C LEU A 89 -1.32 1.46 6.29
N TRP A 90 -1.35 0.37 5.52
CA TRP A 90 -0.24 -0.59 5.50
C TRP A 90 1.04 0.01 4.91
N GLN A 91 0.94 0.79 3.83
CA GLN A 91 2.09 1.48 3.24
C GLN A 91 2.74 2.44 4.23
N THR A 92 1.93 3.24 4.93
CA THR A 92 2.42 4.20 5.93
C THR A 92 3.04 3.47 7.12
N GLY A 93 2.36 2.46 7.67
CA GLY A 93 2.90 1.65 8.77
C GLY A 93 4.24 1.01 8.42
N THR A 94 4.34 0.38 7.24
CA THR A 94 5.58 -0.27 6.77
C THR A 94 6.73 0.72 6.58
N ILE A 95 6.51 1.86 5.92
CA ILE A 95 7.56 2.86 5.71
C ILE A 95 8.11 3.32 7.06
N PHE A 96 7.24 3.69 8.00
CA PHE A 96 7.69 4.21 9.29
C PHE A 96 8.33 3.14 10.18
N PHE A 97 7.85 1.89 10.14
CA PHE A 97 8.50 0.77 10.82
C PHE A 97 9.93 0.53 10.34
N LEU A 98 10.14 0.55 9.01
CA LEU A 98 11.44 0.23 8.42
C LEU A 98 12.52 1.28 8.71
N THR A 99 12.14 2.49 9.17
CA THR A 99 13.10 3.50 9.65
C THR A 99 13.97 3.02 10.81
N VAL A 100 13.49 2.05 11.60
CA VAL A 100 14.24 1.45 12.71
C VAL A 100 15.54 0.79 12.23
N PHE A 101 15.52 0.16 11.06
CA PHE A 101 16.69 -0.51 10.48
C PHE A 101 17.71 0.45 9.87
N LEU A 102 17.37 1.74 9.79
CA LEU A 102 18.25 2.80 9.32
C LEU A 102 18.93 3.54 10.47
N TYR A 103 18.87 3.00 11.69
CA TYR A 103 19.54 3.60 12.83
C TYR A 103 21.06 3.63 12.64
N VAL A 104 21.60 4.83 12.50
CA VAL A 104 23.04 5.08 12.45
C VAL A 104 23.42 5.98 13.63
N LYS A 105 24.25 5.48 14.55
CA LYS A 105 24.65 6.19 15.78
C LYS A 105 25.27 7.57 15.54
N THR A 106 25.91 7.77 14.38
CA THR A 106 26.54 9.03 13.98
C THR A 106 25.59 10.00 13.25
N ASP A 107 24.39 9.56 12.84
CA ASP A 107 23.41 10.40 12.13
C ASP A 107 22.58 11.26 13.10
N LYS A 108 23.19 12.35 13.57
CA LYS A 108 22.56 13.33 14.47
C LYS A 108 21.35 14.04 13.88
N TYR A 109 21.28 14.16 12.55
CA TYR A 109 20.25 14.94 11.86
C TYR A 109 19.16 14.06 11.22
N HIS A 110 19.27 12.73 11.38
CA HIS A 110 18.30 11.76 10.88
C HIS A 110 18.10 11.85 9.35
N VAL A 111 19.15 12.22 8.62
CA VAL A 111 19.09 12.47 7.17
C VAL A 111 18.72 11.19 6.42
N PHE A 112 19.28 10.05 6.82
CA PHE A 112 19.03 8.77 6.13
C PHE A 112 17.58 8.31 6.27
N PRO A 113 16.99 8.26 7.49
CA PRO A 113 15.56 8.01 7.66
C PRO A 113 14.65 8.99 6.90
N ILE A 114 14.95 10.30 6.91
CA ILE A 114 14.15 11.31 6.18
C ILE A 114 14.17 11.01 4.68
N LEU A 115 15.36 10.82 4.11
CA LEU A 115 15.54 10.50 2.69
C LEU A 115 14.79 9.21 2.34
N TYR A 116 14.91 8.19 3.18
CA TYR A 116 14.24 6.92 2.99
C TYR A 116 12.72 7.07 2.96
N VAL A 117 12.12 7.81 3.89
CA VAL A 117 10.65 8.05 3.90
C VAL A 117 10.22 8.71 2.59
N PHE A 118 10.93 9.75 2.15
CA PHE A 118 10.59 10.48 0.92
C PHE A 118 10.73 9.59 -0.33
N VAL A 119 11.86 8.91 -0.47
CA VAL A 119 12.14 8.01 -1.60
C VAL A 119 11.14 6.84 -1.61
N SER A 120 10.79 6.30 -0.45
CA SER A 120 9.82 5.19 -0.33
C SER A 120 8.45 5.59 -0.84
N TYR A 121 7.94 6.75 -0.46
CA TYR A 121 6.67 7.25 -0.99
C TYR A 121 6.74 7.53 -2.50
N MET A 122 7.86 8.08 -2.98
CA MET A 122 8.06 8.32 -4.42
C MET A 122 8.04 7.02 -5.24
N ILE A 123 8.75 5.98 -4.80
CA ILE A 123 8.78 4.69 -5.49
C ILE A 123 7.40 4.02 -5.41
N ALA A 124 6.75 4.02 -4.25
CA ALA A 124 5.41 3.46 -4.09
C ALA A 124 4.38 4.16 -5.00
N TYR A 125 4.43 5.49 -5.07
CA TYR A 125 3.62 6.29 -5.99
C TYR A 125 3.89 5.93 -7.45
N TYR A 126 5.16 5.79 -7.83
CA TYR A 126 5.55 5.41 -9.20
C TYR A 126 5.00 4.03 -9.58
N VAL A 127 5.10 3.03 -8.69
CA VAL A 127 4.55 1.69 -8.91
C VAL A 127 3.04 1.72 -9.09
N ILE A 128 2.31 2.42 -8.21
CA ILE A 128 0.86 2.54 -8.30
C ILE A 128 0.44 3.27 -9.57
N ARG A 129 1.07 4.41 -9.84
CA ARG A 129 0.80 5.20 -11.05
C ARG A 129 0.96 4.32 -12.28
N ASN A 130 2.03 3.56 -12.39
CA ASN A 130 2.25 2.68 -13.53
C ASN A 130 1.22 1.55 -13.61
N LYS A 131 0.80 0.95 -12.48
CA LYS A 131 -0.27 -0.06 -12.47
C LYS A 131 -1.59 0.52 -12.99
N THR A 132 -1.96 1.70 -12.51
CA THR A 132 -3.17 2.40 -12.93
C THR A 132 -3.12 2.81 -14.40
N THR A 133 -2.01 3.37 -14.88
CA THR A 133 -1.87 3.78 -16.28
C THR A 133 -1.85 2.60 -17.24
N ASN A 134 -1.23 1.48 -16.85
CA ASN A 134 -1.26 0.26 -17.65
C ASN A 134 -2.71 -0.26 -17.80
N LEU A 135 -3.48 -0.27 -16.71
CA LEU A 135 -4.88 -0.69 -16.76
C LEU A 135 -5.75 0.27 -17.60
N LEU A 136 -5.56 1.58 -17.50
CA LEU A 136 -6.24 2.56 -18.36
C LEU A 136 -5.93 2.34 -19.85
N LYS A 137 -4.67 2.01 -20.19
CA LYS A 137 -4.28 1.74 -21.56
C LYS A 137 -4.89 0.45 -22.09
N VAL A 138 -4.82 -0.64 -21.30
CA VAL A 138 -5.25 -1.98 -21.73
C VAL A 138 -6.77 -2.12 -21.74
N GLU A 139 -7.46 -1.65 -20.70
CA GLU A 139 -8.91 -1.89 -20.53
C GLU A 139 -9.79 -0.74 -21.02
N TYR A 140 -9.28 0.49 -21.02
CA TYR A 140 -10.02 1.70 -21.41
C TYR A 140 -9.51 2.32 -22.71
N GLY A 141 -8.46 1.76 -23.33
CA GLY A 141 -7.96 2.21 -24.65
C GLY A 141 -7.38 3.62 -24.66
N ILE A 142 -7.12 4.24 -23.50
CA ILE A 142 -6.70 5.63 -23.40
C ILE A 142 -5.22 5.74 -23.82
N PRO A 143 -4.90 6.46 -24.92
CA PRO A 143 -3.52 6.64 -25.36
C PRO A 143 -2.80 7.63 -24.43
N LEU A 144 -2.19 7.11 -23.37
CA LEU A 144 -1.36 7.93 -22.49
C LEU A 144 -0.01 8.23 -23.17
N LYS A 145 0.39 9.51 -23.14
CA LYS A 145 1.59 10.07 -23.80
C LYS A 145 2.92 9.34 -23.49
N ASN A 146 2.98 8.55 -22.42
CA ASN A 146 4.17 7.77 -22.05
C ASN A 146 3.99 6.26 -22.29
N ASN A 147 4.79 5.71 -23.21
CA ASN A 147 4.77 4.31 -23.64
C ASN A 147 5.40 3.29 -22.66
N TYR A 148 5.92 3.72 -21.50
CA TYR A 148 6.73 2.86 -20.62
C TYR A 148 5.95 2.01 -19.59
N ALA A 149 4.62 2.10 -19.53
CA ALA A 149 3.84 1.53 -18.41
C ALA A 149 3.57 0.00 -18.48
N GLY A 150 3.76 -0.64 -19.64
CA GLY A 150 3.23 -1.98 -19.94
C GLY A 150 3.95 -3.18 -19.29
N PRO A 151 5.25 -3.42 -19.58
CA PRO A 151 5.91 -4.66 -19.18
C PRO A 151 6.55 -4.60 -17.78
N LEU A 152 6.78 -3.40 -17.23
CA LEU A 152 7.56 -3.24 -16.00
C LEU A 152 6.73 -3.55 -14.74
N THR A 153 5.44 -3.27 -14.75
CA THR A 153 4.53 -3.38 -13.58
C THR A 153 4.18 -4.82 -13.22
N ASN A 154 3.90 -5.65 -14.23
CA ASN A 154 3.66 -7.08 -14.06
C ASN A 154 4.93 -7.79 -13.57
N LYS A 155 6.10 -7.37 -14.08
CA LYS A 155 7.40 -7.86 -13.61
C LYS A 155 7.66 -7.49 -12.14
N ILE A 156 7.43 -6.23 -11.76
CA ILE A 156 7.59 -5.78 -10.36
C ILE A 156 6.66 -6.56 -9.42
N SER A 157 5.39 -6.72 -9.79
CA SER A 157 4.42 -7.43 -8.94
C SER A 157 4.80 -8.91 -8.75
N ARG A 158 5.23 -9.58 -9.83
CA ARG A 158 5.71 -10.97 -9.76
C ARG A 158 6.99 -11.07 -8.94
N LEU A 159 7.92 -10.13 -9.10
CA LEU A 159 9.16 -10.07 -8.32
C LEU A 159 8.87 -9.88 -6.82
N LEU A 160 7.92 -9.02 -6.47
CA LEU A 160 7.49 -8.82 -5.07
C LEU A 160 6.82 -10.06 -4.48
N GLN A 161 6.04 -10.81 -5.26
CA GLN A 161 5.46 -12.09 -4.82
C GLN A 161 6.54 -13.14 -4.55
N VAL A 162 7.51 -13.27 -5.45
CA VAL A 162 8.67 -14.17 -5.26
C VAL A 162 9.49 -13.74 -4.05
N PHE A 163 9.76 -12.44 -3.91
CA PHE A 163 10.45 -11.87 -2.74
C PHE A 163 9.72 -12.20 -1.44
N LEU A 164 8.39 -12.03 -1.41
CA LEU A 164 7.56 -12.38 -0.26
C LEU A 164 7.69 -13.88 0.09
N ALA A 165 7.63 -14.75 -0.92
CA ALA A 165 7.81 -16.19 -0.74
C ALA A 165 9.19 -16.54 -0.16
N ILE A 166 10.26 -15.88 -0.64
CA ILE A 166 11.62 -16.06 -0.12
C ILE A 166 11.71 -15.60 1.34
N VAL A 167 11.15 -14.44 1.68
CA VAL A 167 11.16 -13.92 3.07
C VAL A 167 10.41 -14.86 4.02
N ILE A 168 9.25 -15.39 3.61
CA ILE A 168 8.48 -16.34 4.41
C ILE A 168 9.26 -17.65 4.58
N ALA A 169 9.78 -18.22 3.48
CA ALA A 169 10.57 -19.45 3.52
C ALA A 169 11.80 -19.29 4.40
N GLY A 170 12.55 -18.19 4.25
CA GLY A 170 13.72 -17.88 5.06
C GLY A 170 13.37 -17.72 6.54
N SER A 171 12.25 -17.07 6.87
CA SER A 171 11.80 -16.92 8.26
C SER A 171 11.44 -18.26 8.91
N ILE A 172 10.78 -19.15 8.18
CA ILE A 172 10.46 -20.50 8.65
C ILE A 172 11.74 -21.31 8.83
N LEU A 173 12.65 -21.31 7.84
CA LEU A 173 13.93 -22.01 7.91
C LEU A 173 14.78 -21.51 9.08
N TYR A 174 14.87 -20.20 9.30
CA TYR A 174 15.56 -19.61 10.43
C TYR A 174 14.96 -20.10 11.76
N ARG A 175 13.63 -20.06 11.90
CA ARG A 175 12.97 -20.47 13.13
C ARG A 175 13.21 -21.95 13.45
N THR A 176 13.14 -22.82 12.44
CA THR A 176 13.33 -24.27 12.60
C THR A 176 14.79 -24.64 12.88
N ASN A 177 15.74 -23.93 12.27
CA ASN A 177 17.17 -24.23 12.39
C ASN A 177 17.90 -23.29 13.36
N LYS A 178 17.16 -22.52 14.17
CA LYS A 178 17.72 -21.49 15.07
C LYS A 178 18.82 -22.06 15.98
N TRP A 179 18.59 -23.26 16.53
CA TRP A 179 19.53 -23.92 17.43
C TRP A 179 20.85 -24.31 16.72
N TRP A 180 20.80 -24.71 15.45
CA TRP A 180 21.99 -25.00 14.65
C TRP A 180 22.74 -23.73 14.26
N LEU A 181 22.03 -22.68 13.85
CA LEU A 181 22.62 -21.40 13.45
C LEU A 181 23.28 -20.63 14.60
N MET A 182 22.77 -20.76 15.83
CA MET A 182 23.36 -20.10 17.01
C MET A 182 24.71 -20.70 17.43
N ASN A 183 25.04 -21.90 16.97
CA ASN A 183 26.32 -22.57 17.26
C ASN A 183 27.38 -22.33 16.18
N LEU A 184 27.08 -21.53 15.15
CA LEU A 184 28.07 -21.12 14.16
C LEU A 184 28.89 -19.96 14.72
N GLU A 185 30.16 -20.23 15.06
CA GLU A 185 31.13 -19.18 15.37
C GLU A 185 31.48 -18.42 14.09
N VAL A 186 30.78 -17.31 13.85
CA VAL A 186 31.15 -16.36 12.80
C VAL A 186 32.25 -15.48 13.35
N SER A 187 33.51 -15.78 12.99
CA SER A 187 34.65 -14.92 13.31
C SER A 187 34.47 -13.56 12.62
N SER A 188 34.10 -12.54 13.39
CA SER A 188 33.84 -11.18 12.91
C SER A 188 35.07 -10.27 12.97
N ALA A 189 36.26 -10.82 13.23
CA ALA A 189 37.45 -10.03 13.52
C ALA A 189 38.04 -9.34 12.28
N ASP A 190 37.84 -9.90 11.09
CA ASP A 190 38.36 -9.36 9.82
C ASP A 190 37.29 -9.39 8.72
N ALA A 191 36.15 -8.73 8.97
CA ALA A 191 35.12 -8.60 7.95
C ALA A 191 35.68 -7.81 6.75
N SER A 192 35.81 -8.48 5.60
CA SER A 192 36.34 -7.86 4.39
C SER A 192 35.41 -6.74 3.90
N ILE A 193 35.96 -5.75 3.18
CA ILE A 193 35.15 -4.71 2.51
C ILE A 193 34.05 -5.33 1.63
N LEU A 194 34.34 -6.49 1.04
CA LEU A 194 33.41 -7.26 0.22
C LEU A 194 32.21 -7.76 1.04
N GLU A 195 32.42 -8.25 2.27
CA GLU A 195 31.34 -8.65 3.16
C GLU A 195 30.44 -7.46 3.54
N TYR A 196 31.02 -6.30 3.84
CA TYR A 196 30.23 -5.08 4.10
C TYR A 196 29.39 -4.67 2.90
N ILE A 197 29.92 -4.80 1.68
CA ILE A 197 29.16 -4.53 0.45
C ILE A 197 28.01 -5.53 0.30
N ILE A 198 28.25 -6.83 0.51
CA ILE A 198 27.22 -7.86 0.40
C ILE A 198 26.09 -7.61 1.42
N TRP A 199 26.43 -7.36 2.68
CA TRP A 199 25.45 -7.09 3.73
C TRP A 199 24.70 -5.77 3.50
N GLY A 200 25.41 -4.72 3.08
CA GLY A 200 24.82 -3.43 2.77
C GLY A 200 23.84 -3.49 1.60
N VAL A 201 24.24 -4.12 0.48
CA VAL A 201 23.36 -4.33 -0.67
C VAL A 201 22.17 -5.22 -0.30
N GLY A 202 22.40 -6.30 0.46
CA GLY A 202 21.35 -7.18 0.95
C GLY A 202 20.31 -6.42 1.79
N LEU A 203 20.75 -5.56 2.70
CA LEU A 203 19.88 -4.71 3.53
C LEU A 203 19.08 -3.72 2.67
N ILE A 204 19.70 -3.09 1.68
CA ILE A 204 19.00 -2.17 0.76
C ILE A 204 17.91 -2.91 -0.04
N VAL A 205 18.23 -4.09 -0.59
CA VAL A 205 17.26 -4.90 -1.34
C VAL A 205 16.10 -5.31 -0.45
N LEU A 206 16.38 -5.71 0.80
CA LEU A 206 15.37 -6.10 1.77
C LEU A 206 14.48 -4.91 2.15
N LEU A 207 15.06 -3.73 2.40
CA LEU A 207 14.32 -2.51 2.68
C LEU A 207 13.39 -2.15 1.51
N ILE A 208 13.90 -2.09 0.28
CA ILE A 208 13.10 -1.77 -0.89
C ILE A 208 11.99 -2.81 -1.09
N GLY A 209 12.33 -4.10 -1.00
CA GLY A 209 11.38 -5.19 -1.15
C GLY A 209 10.23 -5.10 -0.15
N LEU A 210 10.53 -4.98 1.15
CA LEU A 210 9.53 -4.85 2.20
C LEU A 210 8.69 -3.57 2.05
N THR A 211 9.32 -2.44 1.71
CA THR A 211 8.63 -1.15 1.48
C THR A 211 7.55 -1.25 0.41
N LEU A 212 7.78 -2.07 -0.62
CA LEU A 212 6.87 -2.20 -1.76
C LEU A 212 5.83 -3.31 -1.58
N LEU A 213 5.92 -4.17 -0.56
CA LEU A 213 4.93 -5.23 -0.32
C LEU A 213 3.49 -4.71 -0.23
N PRO A 214 3.18 -3.61 0.48
CA PRO A 214 1.80 -3.11 0.56
C PRO A 214 1.21 -2.76 -0.82
N THR A 215 2.04 -2.43 -1.83
CA THR A 215 1.57 -2.17 -3.19
C THR A 215 0.93 -3.39 -3.88
N LEU A 216 1.08 -4.60 -3.33
CA LEU A 216 0.38 -5.80 -3.78
C LEU A 216 -1.10 -5.80 -3.38
N ILE A 217 -1.45 -5.13 -2.28
CA ILE A 217 -2.83 -4.98 -1.80
C ILE A 217 -3.62 -4.00 -2.69
N PHE A 218 -2.92 -3.08 -3.35
CA PHE A 218 -3.53 -2.09 -4.22
C PHE A 218 -4.08 -2.73 -5.51
N SER A 219 -5.39 -2.61 -5.71
CA SER A 219 -6.09 -3.05 -6.92
C SER A 219 -6.37 -1.86 -7.85
N PRO A 220 -5.68 -1.75 -9.01
CA PRO A 220 -5.88 -0.64 -9.94
C PRO A 220 -7.27 -0.62 -10.58
N ASP A 221 -7.84 -1.79 -10.87
CA ASP A 221 -9.21 -1.94 -11.40
C ASP A 221 -10.23 -1.32 -10.44
N LYS A 222 -10.26 -1.81 -9.19
CA LYS A 222 -11.14 -1.28 -8.16
C LYS A 222 -10.91 0.21 -7.94
N TYR A 223 -9.66 0.68 -7.92
CA TYR A 223 -9.37 2.10 -7.79
C TYR A 223 -10.00 2.95 -8.90
N ILE A 224 -9.87 2.52 -10.16
CA ILE A 224 -10.44 3.25 -11.30
C ILE A 224 -11.96 3.21 -11.28
N LYS A 225 -12.56 2.02 -11.14
CA LYS A 225 -14.03 1.86 -11.04
C LYS A 225 -14.62 2.71 -9.91
N ASN A 226 -14.00 2.66 -8.72
CA ASN A 226 -14.45 3.43 -7.56
C ASN A 226 -14.33 4.93 -7.78
N LYS A 227 -13.30 5.38 -8.48
CA LYS A 227 -13.16 6.80 -8.87
C LYS A 227 -14.17 7.23 -9.93
N LEU A 228 -14.53 6.35 -10.87
CA LEU A 228 -15.60 6.62 -11.84
C LEU A 228 -16.97 6.67 -11.16
N LEU A 229 -17.25 5.75 -10.23
CA LEU A 229 -18.47 5.77 -9.41
C LEU A 229 -18.57 7.03 -8.55
N GLN A 230 -17.47 7.49 -7.97
CA GLN A 230 -17.43 8.76 -7.24
C GLN A 230 -17.70 9.96 -8.16
N LYS A 231 -17.11 9.94 -9.37
CA LYS A 231 -17.25 11.04 -10.33
C LYS A 231 -18.66 11.13 -10.89
N TYR A 232 -19.28 9.99 -11.19
CA TYR A 232 -20.59 9.87 -11.85
C TYR A 232 -21.68 9.35 -10.91
N SER A 233 -21.57 9.68 -9.61
CA SER A 233 -22.40 9.10 -8.56
C SER A 233 -23.89 9.35 -8.81
N GLU A 234 -24.24 10.59 -9.16
CA GLU A 234 -25.63 10.99 -9.41
C GLU A 234 -26.19 10.38 -10.70
N GLU A 235 -25.37 10.29 -11.75
CA GLU A 235 -25.79 9.69 -13.01
C GLU A 235 -26.05 8.19 -12.86
N PHE A 236 -25.23 7.48 -12.08
CA PHE A 236 -25.48 6.08 -11.74
C PHE A 236 -26.69 5.91 -10.83
N ARG A 237 -26.86 6.75 -9.81
CA ARG A 237 -28.02 6.72 -8.91
C ARG A 237 -29.33 6.88 -9.69
N ASN A 238 -29.40 7.90 -10.54
CA ASN A 238 -30.58 8.20 -11.36
C ASN A 238 -30.85 7.11 -12.41
N LEU A 239 -29.80 6.58 -13.04
CA LEU A 239 -29.93 5.53 -14.06
C LEU A 239 -30.59 4.26 -13.50
N TYR A 240 -30.29 3.90 -12.24
CA TYR A 240 -30.79 2.68 -11.61
C TYR A 240 -31.96 2.92 -10.65
N GLY A 241 -32.45 4.16 -10.53
CA GLY A 241 -33.64 4.49 -9.75
C GLY A 241 -33.45 4.43 -8.24
N TYR A 242 -32.22 4.52 -7.73
CA TYR A 242 -31.97 4.54 -6.29
C TYR A 242 -32.34 5.90 -5.68
N THR A 243 -32.97 5.87 -4.51
CA THR A 243 -33.17 7.07 -3.69
C THR A 243 -31.84 7.54 -3.08
N GLU A 244 -31.75 8.80 -2.65
CA GLU A 244 -30.56 9.31 -1.96
C GLU A 244 -30.25 8.52 -0.68
N LYS A 245 -31.30 8.11 0.05
CA LYS A 245 -31.18 7.31 1.26
C LYS A 245 -30.59 5.93 0.98
N GLU A 246 -31.05 5.26 -0.08
CA GLU A 246 -30.50 3.95 -0.47
C GLU A 246 -29.05 4.09 -0.96
N TRP A 247 -28.75 5.15 -1.71
CA TRP A 247 -27.45 5.35 -2.32
C TRP A 247 -26.37 5.77 -1.32
N TYR A 248 -26.68 6.67 -0.39
CA TYR A 248 -25.73 7.23 0.56
C TYR A 248 -25.81 6.61 1.97
N GLU A 249 -26.86 5.83 2.25
CA GLU A 249 -27.23 5.35 3.59
C GLU A 249 -27.40 6.51 4.59
N GLU A 250 -28.03 7.61 4.14
CA GLU A 250 -28.40 8.80 4.93
C GLU A 250 -29.88 8.83 5.31
#